data_AF-A0A0X8L7U2-F1
#
_entry.id   AF-A0A0X8L7U2-F1
#
_cell.length_a   1.000
_cell.length_b   1.000
_cell.length_c   1.000
_cell.angle_alpha   90.00
_cell.angle_beta   90.00
_cell.angle_gamma   90.00
#
_symmetry.space_group_name_H-M   'P 1'
#
loop_
_entity.id
_entity.type
_entity.pdbx_description
1 polymer ?
#
loop_
_entity_poly.entity_id
_entity_poly.type
_entity_poly.pdbx_seq_one_letter_code
_entity_poly.pdbx_strand_id
1 'polypeptide(L)'
;MDDPIITSREAASLLGVSTRTAQVWIEQYALESWKTPGGHRRVRRSEVIALRERLAPSEPKRRPVMLVQAGKLNNARVCEALSALGEVIAIDDSDPLSSLTIIGRTMPAVVVIEVGHTNLEQLAMLTHLFIDPLLGHTHVLVLGDMTAGQVVAQMRPGEQVSVASPQSGGEELRAIVETILAQGEPGASNRVPALSERMRGYPVPPDENERLKALNRTGLVDTPLEPAFDKIVQMAANVLQTPVCLMSLLTHDRQWFKAQVGLTERQTPRLWAFCNHTIVQNGVFVVEDAAADDRFRGNPLVTGTPEIRFYAGAPIKDYEGYALGSLCVIDNKPRQINDEQRATLKTLAELTSDRINLRTHTRQLAGGPTR
;
A
#
# COMPACT_ATOMS: atom_id res chain seq x y z
N MET A 1 -15.94 -33.48 -27.98
CA MET A 1 -15.54 -32.15 -28.51
C MET A 1 -14.03 -32.09 -28.36
N ASP A 2 -13.30 -31.88 -29.45
CA ASP A 2 -11.84 -31.83 -29.42
C ASP A 2 -11.33 -30.71 -28.52
N ASP A 3 -10.45 -31.03 -27.56
CA ASP A 3 -9.74 -30.07 -26.74
C ASP A 3 -8.34 -29.88 -27.31
N PRO A 4 -8.12 -28.83 -28.12
CA PRO A 4 -6.90 -28.69 -28.89
C PRO A 4 -5.70 -28.44 -27.96
N ILE A 5 -4.62 -29.12 -28.30
CA ILE A 5 -3.34 -29.04 -27.60
C ILE A 5 -2.58 -27.83 -28.12
N ILE A 6 -2.17 -26.93 -27.23
CA ILE A 6 -1.50 -25.68 -27.59
C ILE A 6 -0.12 -25.54 -26.97
N THR A 7 0.72 -24.72 -27.59
CA THR A 7 2.06 -24.37 -27.14
C THR A 7 2.03 -23.38 -25.98
N SER A 8 3.14 -23.28 -25.23
CA SER A 8 3.27 -22.25 -24.18
C SER A 8 3.15 -20.81 -24.73
N ARG A 9 3.48 -20.59 -26.01
CA ARG A 9 3.34 -19.28 -26.67
C ARG A 9 1.88 -18.94 -26.94
N GLU A 10 1.12 -19.91 -27.43
CA GLU A 10 -0.33 -19.76 -27.65
C GLU A 10 -1.08 -19.63 -26.32
N ALA A 11 -0.67 -20.41 -25.31
CA ALA A 11 -1.23 -20.29 -23.95
C ALA A 11 -0.98 -18.89 -23.37
N ALA A 12 0.23 -18.35 -23.53
CA ALA A 12 0.56 -16.99 -23.12
C ALA A 12 -0.30 -15.93 -23.83
N SER A 13 -0.51 -16.11 -25.13
CA SER A 13 -1.38 -15.22 -25.92
C SER A 13 -2.84 -15.28 -25.46
N LEU A 14 -3.35 -16.45 -25.06
CA LEU A 14 -4.72 -16.59 -24.55
C LEU A 14 -4.89 -15.99 -23.15
N LEU A 15 -3.87 -16.08 -22.31
CA LEU A 15 -3.83 -15.56 -20.94
C LEU A 15 -3.50 -14.06 -20.87
N GLY A 16 -3.02 -13.45 -21.96
CA GLY A 16 -2.60 -12.05 -21.97
C GLY A 16 -1.29 -11.80 -21.20
N VAL A 17 -0.43 -12.80 -21.07
CA VAL A 17 0.84 -12.73 -20.30
C VAL A 17 2.04 -13.02 -21.20
N SER A 18 3.25 -12.79 -20.68
CA SER A 18 4.48 -13.14 -21.40
C SER A 18 4.63 -14.67 -21.57
N THR A 19 5.31 -15.11 -22.62
CA THR A 19 5.59 -16.55 -22.84
C THR A 19 6.37 -17.18 -21.68
N ARG A 20 7.25 -16.41 -21.04
CA ARG A 20 8.01 -16.85 -19.85
C ARG A 20 7.10 -17.06 -18.63
N THR A 21 6.14 -16.16 -18.41
CA THR A 21 5.13 -16.28 -17.34
C THR A 21 4.29 -17.54 -17.52
N ALA A 22 3.80 -17.78 -18.74
CA ALA A 22 3.04 -19.01 -19.04
C ALA A 22 3.87 -20.28 -18.83
N GLN A 23 5.17 -20.27 -19.18
CA GLN A 23 6.07 -21.40 -18.94
C GLN A 23 6.25 -21.69 -17.44
N VAL A 24 6.45 -20.66 -16.62
CA VAL A 24 6.56 -20.81 -15.16
C VAL A 24 5.29 -21.44 -14.58
N TRP A 25 4.11 -20.98 -14.99
CA TRP A 25 2.83 -21.54 -14.52
C TRP A 25 2.63 -23.00 -14.95
N ILE A 26 3.09 -23.35 -16.15
CA ILE A 26 3.09 -24.71 -16.69
C ILE A 26 4.04 -25.64 -15.92
N GLU A 27 5.18 -25.11 -15.45
CA GLU A 27 6.20 -25.85 -14.69
C GLU A 27 5.85 -26.02 -13.21
N GLN A 28 5.12 -25.05 -12.64
CA GLN A 28 4.66 -25.03 -11.25
C GLN A 28 3.28 -25.71 -11.07
N TYR A 29 2.80 -26.47 -12.06
CA TYR A 29 1.54 -27.22 -12.04
C TYR A 29 0.26 -26.38 -11.92
N ALA A 30 0.30 -25.08 -12.23
CA ALA A 30 -0.92 -24.26 -12.34
C ALA A 30 -1.74 -24.58 -13.62
N LEU A 31 -1.10 -25.24 -14.59
CA LEU A 31 -1.73 -25.83 -15.78
C LEU A 31 -1.22 -27.24 -15.96
N GLU A 32 -2.11 -28.21 -16.13
CA GLU A 32 -1.73 -29.59 -16.44
C GLU A 32 -1.00 -29.63 -17.79
N SER A 33 0.22 -30.16 -17.80
CA SER A 33 1.10 -30.14 -18.96
C SER A 33 1.87 -31.44 -19.15
N TRP A 34 2.18 -31.75 -20.41
CA TRP A 34 3.00 -32.92 -20.76
C TRP A 34 4.09 -32.55 -21.76
N LYS A 35 5.16 -33.34 -21.78
CA LYS A 35 6.26 -33.20 -22.73
C LYS A 35 5.99 -34.00 -24.00
N THR A 36 6.23 -33.38 -25.14
CA THR A 36 6.31 -34.08 -26.44
C THR A 36 7.65 -34.84 -26.55
N PRO A 37 7.78 -35.80 -27.49
CA PRO A 37 9.05 -36.49 -27.74
C PRO A 37 10.23 -35.55 -28.04
N GLY A 38 9.97 -34.35 -28.58
CA GLY A 38 10.95 -33.28 -28.80
C GLY A 38 11.24 -32.40 -27.58
N GLY A 39 10.78 -32.76 -26.38
CA GLY A 39 11.09 -32.05 -25.12
C GLY A 39 10.24 -30.82 -24.83
N HIS A 40 9.44 -30.33 -25.78
CA HIS A 40 8.57 -29.17 -25.56
C HIS A 40 7.32 -29.54 -24.76
N ARG A 41 6.94 -28.67 -23.81
CA ARG A 41 5.69 -28.79 -23.04
C ARG A 41 4.49 -28.33 -23.86
N ARG A 42 3.35 -28.96 -23.62
CA ARG A 42 2.04 -28.64 -24.19
C ARG A 42 0.97 -28.64 -23.10
N VAL A 43 -0.08 -27.86 -23.32
CA VAL A 43 -1.23 -27.73 -22.42
C VAL A 43 -2.52 -27.83 -23.21
N ARG A 44 -3.59 -28.23 -22.55
CA ARG A 44 -4.94 -28.21 -23.12
C ARG A 44 -5.47 -26.79 -23.20
N ARG A 45 -6.13 -26.44 -24.31
CA ARG A 45 -6.71 -25.11 -24.48
C ARG A 45 -7.83 -24.86 -23.47
N SER A 46 -8.63 -25.87 -23.15
CA SER A 46 -9.70 -25.77 -22.14
C SER A 46 -9.18 -25.34 -20.77
N GLU A 47 -8.09 -25.95 -20.29
CA GLU A 47 -7.43 -25.64 -19.02
C GLU A 47 -6.90 -24.20 -18.99
N VAL A 48 -6.33 -23.74 -20.11
CA VAL A 48 -5.85 -22.36 -20.24
C VAL A 48 -7.02 -21.37 -20.20
N ILE A 49 -8.15 -21.69 -20.82
CA ILE A 49 -9.36 -20.87 -20.78
C ILE A 49 -9.96 -20.87 -19.36
N ALA A 50 -10.05 -22.02 -18.69
CA ALA A 50 -10.54 -22.13 -17.33
C ALA A 50 -9.66 -21.35 -16.34
N LEU A 51 -8.33 -21.40 -16.50
CA LEU A 51 -7.41 -20.58 -15.72
C LEU A 51 -7.62 -19.09 -16.01
N ARG A 52 -7.80 -18.70 -17.28
CA ARG A 52 -8.12 -17.32 -17.64
C ARG A 52 -9.42 -16.85 -17.01
N GLU A 53 -10.45 -17.68 -16.95
CA GLU A 53 -11.73 -17.34 -16.29
C GLU A 53 -11.60 -17.23 -14.77
N ARG A 54 -10.76 -18.07 -14.15
CA ARG A 54 -10.41 -17.93 -12.72
C ARG A 54 -9.58 -16.68 -12.42
N LEU A 55 -8.74 -16.26 -13.36
CA LEU A 55 -7.92 -15.05 -13.29
C LEU A 55 -8.67 -13.81 -13.79
N ALA A 56 -9.80 -13.98 -14.48
CA ALA A 56 -10.62 -12.89 -14.93
C ALA A 56 -11.14 -12.17 -13.69
N PRO A 57 -11.13 -10.82 -13.69
CA PRO A 57 -11.78 -10.07 -12.62
C PRO A 57 -13.21 -10.57 -12.49
N SER A 58 -13.62 -11.01 -11.30
CA SER A 58 -15.03 -11.33 -11.04
C SER A 58 -15.86 -10.12 -11.46
N GLU A 59 -17.03 -10.34 -12.09
CA GLU A 59 -17.98 -9.26 -12.34
C GLU A 59 -18.09 -8.38 -11.09
N PRO A 60 -18.02 -7.04 -11.23
CA PRO A 60 -18.01 -6.15 -10.09
C PRO A 60 -19.34 -6.33 -9.34
N LYS A 61 -19.28 -7.04 -8.19
CA LYS A 61 -20.30 -6.87 -7.15
C LYS A 61 -20.47 -5.37 -6.96
N ARG A 62 -21.73 -4.91 -6.99
CA ARG A 62 -22.14 -3.49 -6.98
C ARG A 62 -21.17 -2.69 -6.10
N ARG A 63 -20.51 -1.71 -6.71
CA ARG A 63 -19.52 -0.90 -6.01
C ARG A 63 -20.28 0.01 -5.04
N PRO A 64 -19.90 0.10 -3.76
CA PRO A 64 -20.51 1.05 -2.85
C PRO A 64 -20.27 2.47 -3.38
N VAL A 65 -21.35 3.21 -3.54
CA VAL A 65 -21.31 4.56 -4.13
C VAL A 65 -20.86 5.57 -3.08
N MET A 66 -21.09 5.25 -1.80
CA MET A 66 -20.87 6.20 -0.73
C MET A 66 -20.37 5.57 0.57
N LEU A 67 -19.42 6.25 1.21
CA LEU A 67 -18.81 5.82 2.46
C LEU A 67 -18.92 6.96 3.47
N VAL A 68 -19.44 6.66 4.66
CA VAL A 68 -19.72 7.65 5.70
C VAL A 68 -18.81 7.38 6.90
N GLN A 69 -17.98 8.35 7.25
CA GLN A 69 -17.18 8.38 8.46
C GLN A 69 -17.77 9.45 9.38
N ALA A 70 -18.67 9.07 10.29
CA ALA A 70 -19.26 9.99 11.28
C ALA A 70 -18.78 9.64 12.69
N GLY A 71 -18.73 10.65 13.57
CA GLY A 71 -18.37 10.46 14.97
C GLY A 71 -19.44 9.68 15.75
N LYS A 72 -19.22 9.51 17.07
CA LYS A 72 -19.99 8.63 17.99
C LYS A 72 -21.52 8.83 18.05
N LEU A 73 -22.12 9.83 17.38
CA LEU A 73 -23.55 10.17 17.57
C LEU A 73 -24.38 10.32 16.29
N ASN A 74 -23.82 10.23 15.08
CA ASN A 74 -24.54 10.64 13.86
C ASN A 74 -24.63 9.61 12.72
N ASN A 75 -24.06 8.41 12.88
CA ASN A 75 -24.04 7.38 11.83
C ASN A 75 -25.45 6.98 11.35
N ALA A 76 -26.41 6.79 12.26
CA ALA A 76 -27.75 6.29 11.90
C ALA A 76 -28.52 7.27 11.00
N ARG A 77 -28.54 8.56 11.34
CA ARG A 77 -29.29 9.60 10.61
C ARG A 77 -28.71 9.81 9.21
N VAL A 78 -27.39 9.89 9.10
CA VAL A 78 -26.70 10.11 7.81
C VAL A 78 -26.85 8.88 6.92
N CYS A 79 -26.67 7.67 7.47
CA CYS A 79 -26.86 6.44 6.69
C CYS A 79 -28.32 6.28 6.23
N GLU A 80 -29.30 6.61 7.06
CA GLU A 80 -30.72 6.58 6.70
C GLU A 80 -31.02 7.53 5.54
N ALA A 81 -30.62 8.80 5.66
CA ALA A 81 -30.83 9.82 4.63
C ALA A 81 -30.22 9.43 3.27
N LEU A 82 -29.09 8.73 3.30
CA LEU A 82 -28.27 8.43 2.14
C LEU A 82 -28.46 7.01 1.58
N SER A 83 -29.12 6.12 2.32
CA SER A 83 -29.38 4.72 1.93
C SER A 83 -30.13 4.58 0.61
N ALA A 84 -30.92 5.58 0.24
CA ALA A 84 -31.69 5.61 -1.00
C ALA A 84 -30.86 5.93 -2.25
N LEU A 85 -29.59 6.35 -2.10
CA LEU A 85 -28.70 6.72 -3.20
C LEU A 85 -27.81 5.58 -3.68
N GLY A 86 -27.69 4.49 -2.91
CA GLY A 86 -26.87 3.34 -3.27
C GLY A 86 -26.44 2.53 -2.05
N GLU A 87 -25.48 1.64 -2.25
CA GLU A 87 -24.85 0.92 -1.14
C GLU A 87 -23.98 1.90 -0.33
N VAL A 88 -24.43 2.16 0.89
CA VAL A 88 -23.77 3.05 1.86
C VAL A 88 -22.99 2.19 2.85
N ILE A 89 -21.70 2.46 2.98
CA ILE A 89 -20.84 1.82 3.98
C ILE A 89 -20.62 2.81 5.12
N ALA A 90 -21.20 2.51 6.28
CA ALA A 90 -20.94 3.24 7.50
C ALA A 90 -19.62 2.74 8.12
N ILE A 91 -18.72 3.66 8.41
CA ILE A 91 -17.51 3.38 9.17
C ILE A 91 -17.64 4.12 10.50
N ASP A 92 -17.88 3.35 11.54
CA ASP A 92 -17.78 3.82 12.92
C ASP A 92 -16.30 3.77 13.29
N ASP A 93 -15.61 4.91 13.47
CA ASP A 93 -14.20 4.82 13.84
C ASP A 93 -13.63 5.86 14.80
N SER A 94 -12.81 5.28 15.68
CA SER A 94 -11.79 5.88 16.53
C SER A 94 -10.38 5.87 15.89
N ASP A 95 -10.18 5.19 14.75
CA ASP A 95 -8.92 5.01 14.02
C ASP A 95 -9.03 5.38 12.51
N PRO A 96 -8.54 6.56 12.11
CA PRO A 96 -8.60 7.04 10.72
C PRO A 96 -7.95 6.16 9.64
N LEU A 97 -7.03 5.25 10.00
CA LEU A 97 -6.30 4.41 9.05
C LEU A 97 -7.15 3.25 8.50
N SER A 98 -8.09 2.74 9.29
CA SER A 98 -8.99 1.68 8.85
C SER A 98 -9.99 2.20 7.80
N SER A 99 -10.47 3.43 7.98
CA SER A 99 -11.29 4.15 6.99
C SER A 99 -10.60 4.25 5.64
N LEU A 100 -9.32 4.58 5.62
CA LEU A 100 -8.52 4.74 4.40
C LEU A 100 -8.35 3.42 3.63
N THR A 101 -8.15 2.31 4.34
CA THR A 101 -8.04 0.98 3.72
C THR A 101 -9.35 0.58 3.04
N ILE A 102 -10.48 0.92 3.64
CA ILE A 102 -11.79 0.64 3.07
C ILE A 102 -12.01 1.54 1.84
N ILE A 103 -11.78 2.85 1.95
CA ILE A 103 -11.89 3.81 0.84
C ILE A 103 -11.06 3.37 -0.37
N GLY A 104 -9.80 2.97 -0.17
CA GLY A 104 -8.93 2.52 -1.26
C GLY A 104 -9.37 1.21 -1.91
N ARG A 105 -10.05 0.32 -1.16
CA ARG A 105 -10.59 -0.95 -1.68
C ARG A 105 -11.93 -0.76 -2.38
N THR A 106 -12.76 0.14 -1.87
CA THR A 106 -14.14 0.34 -2.32
C THR A 106 -14.23 1.37 -3.44
N MET A 107 -13.28 2.31 -3.51
CA MET A 107 -13.24 3.42 -4.47
C MET A 107 -14.61 4.10 -4.63
N PRO A 108 -15.14 4.70 -3.55
CA PRO A 108 -16.46 5.30 -3.57
C PRO A 108 -16.45 6.58 -4.41
N ALA A 109 -17.59 6.90 -5.02
CA ALA A 109 -17.76 8.19 -5.72
C ALA A 109 -17.84 9.35 -4.72
N VAL A 110 -18.36 9.10 -3.52
CA VAL A 110 -18.51 10.11 -2.45
C VAL A 110 -18.04 9.55 -1.11
N VAL A 111 -17.22 10.32 -0.39
CA VAL A 111 -16.87 10.06 1.02
C VAL A 111 -17.42 11.19 1.87
N VAL A 112 -18.27 10.86 2.83
CA VAL A 112 -18.86 11.80 3.78
C VAL A 112 -18.08 11.71 5.08
N ILE A 113 -17.52 12.82 5.57
CA ILE A 113 -16.68 12.87 6.77
C ILE A 113 -17.28 13.88 7.74
N GLU A 114 -17.60 13.45 8.97
CA GLU A 114 -17.99 14.38 10.04
C GLU A 114 -16.75 14.92 10.77
N VAL A 115 -16.59 16.24 10.82
CA VAL A 115 -15.44 16.91 11.44
C VAL A 115 -15.93 17.84 12.54
N GLY A 116 -15.50 17.58 13.78
CA GLY A 116 -15.66 18.49 14.91
C GLY A 116 -14.58 19.59 14.95
N HIS A 117 -14.78 20.62 15.77
CA HIS A 117 -13.88 21.79 15.87
C HIS A 117 -12.41 21.45 16.20
N THR A 118 -12.12 20.28 16.78
CA THR A 118 -10.78 19.83 17.21
C THR A 118 -10.09 18.83 16.27
N ASN A 119 -10.71 18.41 15.15
CA ASN A 119 -10.20 17.32 14.30
C ASN A 119 -9.59 17.77 12.96
N LEU A 120 -9.00 18.97 12.90
CA LEU A 120 -8.36 19.51 11.69
C LEU A 120 -7.24 18.61 11.14
N GLU A 121 -6.51 17.91 12.00
CA GLU A 121 -5.45 16.96 11.60
C GLU A 121 -6.00 15.72 10.89
N GLN A 122 -7.18 15.24 11.29
CA GLN A 122 -7.86 14.13 10.60
C GLN A 122 -8.33 14.54 9.21
N LEU A 123 -8.88 15.75 9.07
CA LEU A 123 -9.28 16.29 7.78
C LEU A 123 -8.06 16.40 6.85
N ALA A 124 -6.96 16.99 7.31
CA ALA A 124 -5.72 17.10 6.54
C ALA A 124 -5.14 15.73 6.14
N MET A 125 -5.19 14.74 7.03
CA MET A 125 -4.69 13.40 6.74
C MET A 125 -5.55 12.68 5.68
N LEU A 126 -6.87 12.75 5.82
CA LEU A 126 -7.80 12.12 4.86
C LEU A 126 -7.70 12.82 3.50
N THR A 127 -7.62 14.15 3.46
CA THR A 127 -7.49 14.92 2.22
C THR A 127 -6.16 14.72 1.51
N HIS A 128 -5.05 14.63 2.25
CA HIS A 128 -3.73 14.34 1.67
C HIS A 128 -3.62 12.95 1.03
N LEU A 129 -4.50 12.00 1.37
CA LEU A 129 -4.51 10.67 0.77
C LEU A 129 -5.35 10.58 -0.50
N PHE A 130 -6.27 11.52 -0.72
CA PHE A 130 -7.01 11.69 -1.98
C PHE A 130 -6.17 12.32 -3.10
N ILE A 131 -4.87 12.53 -2.86
CA ILE A 131 -3.86 12.87 -3.88
C ILE A 131 -3.60 11.68 -4.83
N ASP A 132 -4.04 10.47 -4.47
CA ASP A 132 -3.96 9.30 -5.36
C ASP A 132 -4.82 9.51 -6.63
N PRO A 133 -4.25 9.44 -7.84
CA PRO A 133 -4.99 9.54 -9.10
C PRO A 133 -6.11 8.51 -9.23
N LEU A 134 -6.00 7.37 -8.55
CA LEU A 134 -7.05 6.36 -8.46
C LEU A 134 -8.25 6.83 -7.65
N LEU A 135 -8.09 7.79 -6.72
CA LEU A 135 -9.15 8.37 -5.90
C LEU A 135 -9.49 9.82 -6.29
N GLY A 136 -8.86 10.38 -7.32
CA GLY A 136 -9.17 11.73 -7.81
C GLY A 136 -10.59 11.91 -8.37
N HIS A 137 -11.33 10.82 -8.53
CA HIS A 137 -12.76 10.79 -8.88
C HIS A 137 -13.69 10.81 -7.66
N THR A 138 -13.14 10.60 -6.45
CA THR A 138 -13.88 10.58 -5.19
C THR A 138 -14.07 12.01 -4.69
N HIS A 139 -15.32 12.39 -4.44
CA HIS A 139 -15.67 13.70 -3.87
C HIS A 139 -15.79 13.60 -2.35
N VAL A 140 -15.24 14.57 -1.61
CA VAL A 140 -15.32 14.60 -0.14
C VAL A 140 -16.42 15.56 0.31
N LEU A 141 -17.37 15.09 1.10
CA LEU A 141 -18.39 15.90 1.75
C LEU A 141 -18.08 16.02 3.24
N VAL A 142 -17.72 17.20 3.71
CA VAL A 142 -17.43 17.48 5.12
C VAL A 142 -18.71 17.91 5.83
N LEU A 143 -19.10 17.19 6.89
CA LEU A 143 -20.19 17.54 7.78
C LEU A 143 -19.63 18.14 9.07
N GLY A 144 -19.90 19.40 9.35
CA GLY A 144 -19.36 20.05 10.54
C GLY A 144 -19.63 21.55 10.57
N ASP A 145 -19.41 22.17 11.72
CA ASP A 145 -19.64 23.61 11.91
C ASP A 145 -18.59 24.50 11.20
N MET A 146 -17.72 23.88 10.42
CA MET A 146 -16.69 24.57 9.65
C MET A 146 -17.32 25.34 8.49
N THR A 147 -16.80 26.53 8.20
CA THR A 147 -17.16 27.26 6.99
C THR A 147 -16.44 26.67 5.78
N ALA A 148 -17.05 26.77 4.60
CA ALA A 148 -16.41 26.36 3.34
C ALA A 148 -15.02 26.98 3.15
N GLY A 149 -14.81 28.24 3.57
CA GLY A 149 -13.51 28.90 3.51
C GLY A 149 -12.43 28.28 4.41
N GLN A 150 -12.81 27.79 5.60
CA GLN A 150 -11.87 27.10 6.51
C GLN A 150 -11.45 25.73 5.98
N VAL A 151 -12.38 25.01 5.34
CA VAL A 151 -12.08 23.73 4.70
C VAL A 151 -11.21 23.96 3.47
N VAL A 152 -11.59 24.87 2.57
CA VAL A 152 -10.84 25.19 1.35
C VAL A 152 -9.41 25.66 1.65
N ALA A 153 -9.17 26.38 2.75
CA ALA A 153 -7.82 26.80 3.16
C ALA A 153 -6.89 25.62 3.52
N GLN A 154 -7.45 24.45 3.83
CA GLN A 154 -6.72 23.21 4.09
C GLN A 154 -6.59 22.33 2.83
N MET A 155 -7.28 22.70 1.73
CA MET A 155 -7.28 21.94 0.48
C MET A 155 -6.23 22.46 -0.51
N ARG A 156 -5.75 21.58 -1.38
CA ARG A 156 -4.92 21.91 -2.53
C ARG A 156 -5.79 22.26 -3.76
N PRO A 157 -5.25 23.02 -4.73
CA PRO A 157 -5.95 23.27 -5.98
C PRO A 157 -6.29 21.96 -6.73
N GLY A 158 -7.57 21.73 -7.00
CA GLY A 158 -8.05 20.54 -7.74
C GLY A 158 -8.71 19.45 -6.89
N GLU A 159 -8.65 19.55 -5.56
CA GLU A 159 -9.37 18.64 -4.67
C GLU A 159 -10.87 18.98 -4.64
N GLN A 160 -11.71 17.96 -4.78
CA GLN A 160 -13.16 18.14 -4.83
C GLN A 160 -13.77 17.98 -3.44
N VAL A 161 -14.12 19.11 -2.81
CA VAL A 161 -14.68 19.13 -1.46
C VAL A 161 -15.91 20.02 -1.37
N SER A 162 -16.95 19.51 -0.74
CA SER A 162 -18.15 20.24 -0.35
C SER A 162 -18.30 20.24 1.17
N VAL A 163 -18.98 21.24 1.72
CA VAL A 163 -19.21 21.37 3.17
C VAL A 163 -20.71 21.51 3.42
N ALA A 164 -21.22 20.77 4.40
CA ALA A 164 -22.60 20.89 4.88
C ALA A 164 -22.65 21.00 6.40
N SER A 165 -23.70 21.64 6.91
CA SER A 165 -23.89 21.84 8.35
C SER A 165 -24.22 20.52 9.04
N PRO A 166 -23.81 20.31 10.31
CA PRO A 166 -24.24 19.16 11.09
C PRO A 166 -25.74 19.21 11.40
N GLN A 167 -26.38 20.38 11.26
CA GLN A 167 -27.83 20.55 11.38
C GLN A 167 -28.59 20.34 10.08
N SER A 168 -27.90 20.12 8.95
CA SER A 168 -28.55 19.90 7.66
C SER A 168 -29.52 18.72 7.73
N GLY A 169 -30.70 18.91 7.14
CA GLY A 169 -31.75 17.89 7.09
C GLY A 169 -31.36 16.73 6.17
N GLY A 170 -32.03 15.58 6.32
CA GLY A 170 -31.78 14.41 5.45
C GLY A 170 -32.00 14.70 3.96
N GLU A 171 -33.01 15.50 3.61
CA GLU A 171 -33.28 15.93 2.23
C GLU A 171 -32.18 16.84 1.67
N GLU A 172 -31.64 17.74 2.49
CA GLU A 172 -30.57 18.66 2.09
C GLU A 172 -29.26 17.91 1.83
N LEU A 173 -28.89 16.98 2.73
CA LEU A 173 -27.73 16.11 2.56
C LEU A 173 -27.87 15.26 1.28
N ARG A 174 -29.05 14.71 1.06
CA ARG A 174 -29.35 13.92 -0.14
C ARG A 174 -29.20 14.75 -1.41
N ALA A 175 -29.76 15.97 -1.44
CA ALA A 175 -29.68 16.84 -2.62
C ALA A 175 -28.24 17.24 -2.96
N ILE A 176 -27.40 17.47 -1.95
CA ILE A 176 -25.96 17.75 -2.13
C ILE A 176 -25.27 16.54 -2.77
N VAL A 177 -25.49 15.35 -2.22
CA VAL A 177 -24.87 14.11 -2.75
C VAL A 177 -25.39 13.79 -4.15
N GLU A 178 -26.69 13.93 -4.41
CA GLU A 178 -27.26 13.75 -5.74
C GLU A 178 -26.65 14.72 -6.75
N THR A 179 -26.39 15.97 -6.35
CA THR A 179 -25.71 16.96 -7.19
C THR A 179 -24.27 16.52 -7.50
N ILE A 180 -23.55 16.02 -6.50
CA ILE A 180 -22.17 15.51 -6.67
C ILE A 180 -22.15 14.30 -7.62
N LEU A 181 -23.08 13.35 -7.44
CA LEU A 181 -23.19 12.17 -8.29
C LEU A 181 -23.67 12.52 -9.72
N ALA A 182 -24.53 13.51 -9.87
CA ALA A 182 -25.06 13.98 -11.16
C ALA A 182 -24.05 14.82 -11.96
N GLN A 183 -23.08 15.44 -11.29
CA GLN A 183 -21.88 16.00 -11.93
C GLN A 183 -20.94 14.90 -12.51
N GLY A 184 -21.39 13.63 -12.45
CA GLY A 184 -20.78 12.36 -12.82
C GLY A 184 -19.59 12.39 -13.78
N GLU A 185 -18.60 11.58 -13.38
CA GLU A 185 -17.34 11.18 -14.04
C GLU A 185 -16.82 12.15 -15.12
N PRO A 186 -15.65 12.81 -14.92
CA PRO A 186 -15.05 13.60 -15.99
C PRO A 186 -15.00 12.75 -17.26
N GLY A 187 -15.73 13.20 -18.29
CA GLY A 187 -16.36 12.34 -19.29
C GLY A 187 -15.46 11.29 -19.94
N ALA A 188 -16.11 10.29 -20.54
CA ALA A 188 -15.54 9.18 -21.31
C ALA A 188 -14.51 9.54 -22.44
N SER A 189 -14.22 10.82 -22.67
CA SER A 189 -13.09 11.30 -23.47
C SER A 189 -11.77 11.43 -22.68
N ASN A 190 -11.83 11.30 -21.36
CA ASN A 190 -10.69 11.20 -20.47
C ASN A 190 -10.74 9.84 -19.77
N ARG A 191 -10.95 8.76 -20.55
CA ARG A 191 -10.31 7.48 -20.21
C ARG A 191 -8.84 7.82 -20.04
N VAL A 192 -8.45 8.12 -18.81
CA VAL A 192 -7.06 8.27 -18.45
C VAL A 192 -6.44 6.96 -18.94
N PRO A 193 -5.50 7.00 -19.91
CA PRO A 193 -4.74 5.81 -20.24
C PRO A 193 -4.21 5.31 -18.92
N ALA A 194 -4.33 4.00 -18.66
CA ALA A 194 -3.94 3.34 -17.41
C ALA A 194 -2.99 4.21 -16.58
N LEU A 195 -3.41 4.61 -15.38
CA LEU A 195 -2.65 5.39 -14.40
C LEU A 195 -1.38 4.64 -13.89
N SER A 196 -0.71 3.91 -14.77
CA SER A 196 0.56 3.22 -14.60
C SER A 196 1.77 4.09 -14.95
N GLU A 197 1.61 5.34 -15.41
CA GLU A 197 2.76 6.10 -15.95
C GLU A 197 3.12 7.42 -15.26
N ARG A 198 2.26 8.07 -14.46
CA ARG A 198 2.55 9.46 -13.99
C ARG A 198 2.60 9.71 -12.47
N MET A 199 2.21 8.74 -11.65
CA MET A 199 2.89 8.49 -10.38
C MET A 199 3.56 7.14 -10.60
N ARG A 200 4.89 7.09 -10.72
CA ARG A 200 5.56 5.79 -10.78
C ARG A 200 5.18 5.06 -9.50
N GLY A 201 4.32 4.04 -9.62
CA GLY A 201 4.12 3.08 -8.55
C GLY A 201 5.50 2.69 -8.02
N TYR A 202 5.61 2.56 -6.70
CA TYR A 202 6.85 2.07 -6.13
C TYR A 202 7.18 0.71 -6.74
N PRO A 203 8.46 0.35 -6.89
CA PRO A 203 8.81 -0.91 -7.50
C PRO A 203 8.29 -2.06 -6.63
N VAL A 204 7.61 -3.01 -7.27
CA VAL A 204 7.06 -4.22 -6.64
C VAL A 204 7.85 -5.42 -7.14
N PRO A 205 8.38 -6.28 -6.24
CA PRO A 205 9.00 -7.54 -6.64
C PRO A 205 8.05 -8.43 -7.45
N PRO A 206 8.51 -9.17 -8.47
CA PRO A 206 7.66 -10.08 -9.26
C PRO A 206 6.95 -11.16 -8.43
N ASP A 207 7.51 -11.47 -7.26
CA ASP A 207 7.12 -12.50 -6.29
C ASP A 207 6.48 -11.90 -5.02
N GLU A 208 5.88 -10.71 -5.11
CA GLU A 208 5.32 -9.98 -3.97
C GLU A 208 4.37 -10.80 -3.09
N ASN A 209 3.54 -11.66 -3.69
CA ASN A 209 2.60 -12.47 -2.92
C ASN A 209 3.33 -13.51 -2.04
N GLU A 210 4.42 -14.08 -2.52
CA GLU A 210 5.26 -15.00 -1.74
C GLU A 210 6.07 -14.26 -0.68
N ARG A 211 6.57 -13.06 -1.00
CA ARG A 211 7.21 -12.16 -0.04
C ARG A 211 6.27 -11.76 1.12
N LEU A 212 4.99 -11.50 0.83
CA LEU A 212 3.98 -11.21 1.84
C LEU A 212 3.65 -12.43 2.71
N LYS A 213 3.55 -13.63 2.12
CA LYS A 213 3.43 -14.87 2.90
C LYS A 213 4.66 -15.09 3.79
N ALA A 214 5.85 -14.86 3.25
CA ALA A 214 7.11 -14.93 3.98
C ALA A 214 7.11 -13.98 5.18
N LEU A 215 6.70 -12.73 4.99
CA LEU A 215 6.53 -11.76 6.07
C LEU A 215 5.53 -12.26 7.13
N ASN A 216 4.36 -12.76 6.71
CA ASN A 216 3.34 -13.26 7.63
C ASN A 216 3.85 -14.43 8.47
N ARG A 217 4.66 -15.34 7.91
CA ARG A 217 5.27 -16.47 8.65
C ARG A 217 6.13 -16.02 9.82
N THR A 218 6.77 -14.84 9.72
CA THR A 218 7.60 -14.32 10.82
C THR A 218 6.78 -13.98 12.06
N GLY A 219 5.50 -13.61 11.88
CA GLY A 219 4.65 -13.09 12.95
C GLY A 219 5.32 -11.92 13.69
N LEU A 220 5.94 -11.01 12.95
CA LEU A 220 6.58 -9.80 13.46
C LEU A 220 5.72 -8.55 13.32
N VAL A 221 4.92 -8.44 12.26
CA VAL A 221 4.01 -7.30 12.06
C VAL A 221 2.98 -7.25 13.20
N ASP A 222 2.66 -6.05 13.67
CA ASP A 222 1.71 -5.79 14.77
C ASP A 222 2.06 -6.49 16.09
N THR A 223 3.36 -6.72 16.33
CA THR A 223 3.83 -7.26 17.61
C THR A 223 4.56 -6.21 18.44
N PRO A 224 4.62 -6.35 19.78
CA PRO A 224 5.37 -5.45 20.64
C PRO A 224 6.84 -5.33 20.23
N LEU A 225 7.48 -4.25 20.69
CA LEU A 225 8.92 -4.08 20.52
C LEU A 225 9.70 -5.21 21.18
N GLU A 226 10.81 -5.59 20.54
CA GLU A 226 11.71 -6.61 21.09
C GLU A 226 13.10 -5.98 21.25
N PRO A 227 13.67 -5.97 22.48
CA PRO A 227 14.95 -5.33 22.76
C PRO A 227 16.12 -5.81 21.89
N ALA A 228 16.01 -7.01 21.32
CA ALA A 228 17.00 -7.55 20.39
C ALA A 228 17.08 -6.74 19.09
N PHE A 229 15.96 -6.26 18.55
CA PHE A 229 15.94 -5.44 17.34
C PHE A 229 16.26 -3.97 17.65
N ASP A 230 15.80 -3.46 18.81
CA ASP A 230 16.09 -2.09 19.26
C ASP A 230 17.61 -1.83 19.37
N LYS A 231 18.36 -2.81 19.89
CA LYS A 231 19.83 -2.72 19.95
C LYS A 231 20.49 -2.62 18.57
N ILE A 232 19.95 -3.30 17.56
CA ILE A 232 20.50 -3.29 16.20
C ILE A 232 20.29 -1.92 15.56
N VAL A 233 19.07 -1.36 15.63
CA VAL A 233 18.80 -0.03 15.06
C VAL A 233 19.57 1.07 15.78
N GLN A 234 19.77 0.95 17.10
CA GLN A 234 20.60 1.89 17.87
C GLN A 234 22.08 1.79 17.47
N MET A 235 22.60 0.59 17.28
CA MET A 235 23.96 0.38 16.79
C MET A 235 24.14 0.95 15.38
N ALA A 236 23.19 0.70 14.48
CA ALA A 236 23.23 1.22 13.11
C ALA A 236 23.22 2.76 13.09
N ALA A 237 22.31 3.40 13.84
CA ALA A 237 22.26 4.86 13.97
C ALA A 237 23.59 5.44 14.50
N ASN A 238 24.15 4.82 15.53
CA ASN A 238 25.40 5.27 16.15
C ASN A 238 26.60 5.10 15.21
N VAL A 239 26.79 3.93 14.59
CA VAL A 239 27.96 3.68 13.75
C VAL A 239 27.91 4.50 12.46
N LEU A 240 26.72 4.70 11.89
CA LEU A 240 26.53 5.49 10.67
C LEU A 240 26.31 6.98 10.95
N GLN A 241 26.29 7.38 12.23
CA GLN A 241 26.17 8.77 12.69
C GLN A 241 24.92 9.48 12.11
N THR A 242 23.80 8.77 12.04
CA THR A 242 22.53 9.29 11.52
C THR A 242 21.50 9.42 12.65
N PRO A 243 20.65 10.47 12.63
CA PRO A 243 19.67 10.71 13.69
C PRO A 243 18.55 9.66 13.71
N VAL A 244 18.26 9.04 12.58
CA VAL A 244 17.16 8.07 12.43
C VAL A 244 17.69 6.74 11.90
N CYS A 245 17.24 5.65 12.51
CA CYS A 245 17.40 4.30 11.97
C CYS A 245 16.14 3.47 12.20
N LEU A 246 15.72 2.73 11.18
CA LEU A 246 14.49 1.94 11.19
C LEU A 246 14.78 0.50 10.77
N MET A 247 14.22 -0.45 11.51
CA MET A 247 13.95 -1.79 11.04
C MET A 247 12.52 -1.80 10.49
N SER A 248 12.41 -1.66 9.18
CA SER A 248 11.14 -1.59 8.47
C SER A 248 10.74 -2.95 7.89
N LEU A 249 9.47 -3.30 8.00
CA LEU A 249 8.82 -4.42 7.32
C LEU A 249 7.74 -3.87 6.38
N LEU A 250 7.67 -4.38 5.15
CA LEU A 250 6.71 -3.90 4.15
C LEU A 250 5.53 -4.86 4.03
N THR A 251 4.33 -4.41 4.43
CA THR A 251 3.07 -5.14 4.23
C THR A 251 2.50 -4.84 2.84
N HIS A 252 1.26 -5.25 2.55
CA HIS A 252 0.61 -4.93 1.29
C HIS A 252 0.38 -3.42 1.07
N ASP A 253 0.22 -2.65 2.16
CA ASP A 253 -0.32 -1.29 2.17
C ASP A 253 0.47 -0.31 3.04
N ARG A 254 1.29 -0.81 3.98
CA ARG A 254 2.06 0.01 4.92
C ARG A 254 3.52 -0.43 5.08
N GLN A 255 4.33 0.53 5.51
CA GLN A 255 5.66 0.31 6.06
C GLN A 255 5.54 0.28 7.57
N TRP A 256 5.75 -0.88 8.19
CA TRP A 256 5.63 -1.05 9.65
C TRP A 256 7.02 -1.13 10.30
N PHE A 257 7.23 -0.46 11.43
CA PHE A 257 8.54 -0.34 12.06
C PHE A 257 8.65 -1.28 13.27
N LYS A 258 9.43 -2.36 13.12
CA LYS A 258 9.65 -3.34 14.19
C LYS A 258 10.53 -2.78 15.32
N ALA A 259 11.46 -1.92 14.93
CA ALA A 259 12.35 -1.18 15.82
C ALA A 259 12.71 0.15 15.15
N GLN A 260 12.92 1.19 15.94
CA GLN A 260 13.24 2.52 15.44
C GLN A 260 14.05 3.34 16.45
N VAL A 261 14.82 4.28 15.92
CA VAL A 261 15.46 5.39 16.64
C VAL A 261 15.17 6.66 15.87
N GLY A 262 14.89 7.76 16.57
CA GLY A 262 14.78 9.11 15.98
C GLY A 262 13.44 9.47 15.37
N LEU A 263 12.44 8.57 15.39
CA LEU A 263 11.04 8.84 15.00
C LEU A 263 10.09 8.35 16.09
N THR A 264 8.88 8.93 16.16
CA THR A 264 7.82 8.54 17.11
C THR A 264 6.76 7.65 16.46
N GLU A 265 6.52 7.85 15.16
CA GLU A 265 5.58 7.10 14.34
C GLU A 265 6.01 5.64 14.24
N ARG A 266 5.06 4.71 14.24
CA ARG A 266 5.32 3.25 14.15
C ARG A 266 5.16 2.68 12.75
N GLN A 267 4.64 3.49 11.83
CA GLN A 267 4.38 3.08 10.47
C GLN A 267 4.17 4.29 9.56
N THR A 268 4.28 4.07 8.26
CA THR A 268 3.89 5.01 7.20
C THR A 268 3.13 4.25 6.10
N PRO A 269 2.36 4.95 5.25
CA PRO A 269 1.84 4.35 4.02
C PRO A 269 2.96 3.74 3.18
N ARG A 270 2.75 2.55 2.61
CA ARG A 270 3.77 1.89 1.77
C ARG A 270 4.11 2.75 0.56
N LEU A 271 3.16 3.52 0.05
CA LEU A 271 3.40 4.44 -1.06
C LEU A 271 4.53 5.44 -0.78
N TRP A 272 4.74 5.82 0.48
CA TRP A 272 5.77 6.79 0.88
C TRP A 272 7.12 6.13 1.20
N ALA A 273 7.16 4.80 1.20
CA ALA A 273 8.32 4.04 1.64
C ALA A 273 9.46 4.08 0.62
N PHE A 274 10.58 4.69 1.02
CA PHE A 274 11.88 4.52 0.35
C PHE A 274 12.28 3.04 0.28
N CYS A 275 11.88 2.27 1.30
CA CYS A 275 12.16 0.85 1.45
C CYS A 275 11.65 0.00 0.28
N ASN A 276 10.64 0.46 -0.48
CA ASN A 276 10.19 -0.25 -1.68
C ASN A 276 11.33 -0.39 -2.70
N HIS A 277 12.14 0.66 -2.86
CA HIS A 277 13.29 0.62 -3.76
C HIS A 277 14.43 -0.24 -3.23
N THR A 278 14.53 -0.39 -1.91
CA THR A 278 15.53 -1.24 -1.26
C THR A 278 15.23 -2.72 -1.45
N ILE A 279 13.97 -3.14 -1.28
CA ILE A 279 13.62 -4.58 -1.33
C ILE A 279 13.74 -5.20 -2.72
N VAL A 280 13.73 -4.39 -3.78
CA VAL A 280 13.95 -4.86 -5.16
C VAL A 280 15.43 -4.88 -5.57
N GLN A 281 16.34 -4.57 -4.65
CA GLN A 281 17.79 -4.53 -4.90
C GLN A 281 18.51 -5.62 -4.09
N ASN A 282 19.68 -6.04 -4.57
CA ASN A 282 20.51 -7.06 -3.92
C ASN A 282 21.56 -6.48 -2.93
N GLY A 283 21.57 -5.18 -2.70
CA GLY A 283 22.57 -4.50 -1.88
C GLY A 283 22.04 -3.23 -1.24
N VAL A 284 22.95 -2.36 -0.79
CA VAL A 284 22.58 -1.09 -0.15
C VAL A 284 22.05 -0.12 -1.21
N PHE A 285 20.80 0.29 -1.05
CA PHE A 285 20.19 1.37 -1.81
C PHE A 285 20.48 2.70 -1.11
N VAL A 286 20.96 3.71 -1.86
CA VAL A 286 21.31 5.03 -1.32
C VAL A 286 20.64 6.14 -2.13
N VAL A 287 20.14 7.13 -1.40
CA VAL A 287 19.65 8.42 -1.89
C VAL A 287 20.41 9.49 -1.12
N GLU A 288 21.31 10.19 -1.79
CA GLU A 288 22.19 11.18 -1.16
C GLU A 288 21.44 12.46 -0.80
N ASP A 289 20.53 12.89 -1.68
CA ASP A 289 19.58 13.98 -1.46
C ASP A 289 18.21 13.67 -2.11
N ALA A 290 17.21 13.38 -1.30
CA ALA A 290 15.86 13.03 -1.70
C ALA A 290 15.09 14.23 -2.29
N ALA A 291 15.49 15.48 -1.98
CA ALA A 291 14.91 16.67 -2.59
C ALA A 291 15.33 16.82 -4.06
N ALA A 292 16.53 16.33 -4.39
CA ALA A 292 17.08 16.33 -5.75
C ALA A 292 16.73 15.06 -6.54
N ASP A 293 16.24 14.00 -5.88
CA ASP A 293 15.92 12.73 -6.51
C ASP A 293 14.50 12.72 -7.11
N ASP A 294 14.40 12.52 -8.42
CA ASP A 294 13.13 12.45 -9.17
C ASP A 294 12.11 11.48 -8.61
N ARG A 295 12.55 10.43 -7.93
CA ARG A 295 11.67 9.40 -7.34
C ARG A 295 11.04 9.88 -6.04
N PHE A 296 11.69 10.79 -5.31
CA PHE A 296 11.34 11.15 -3.94
C PHE A 296 11.07 12.63 -3.71
N ARG A 297 11.40 13.53 -4.64
CA ARG A 297 11.22 14.98 -4.45
C ARG A 297 9.78 15.42 -4.20
N GLY A 298 8.79 14.63 -4.63
CA GLY A 298 7.36 14.84 -4.34
C GLY A 298 6.82 13.99 -3.19
N ASN A 299 7.66 13.21 -2.51
CA ASN A 299 7.25 12.34 -1.41
C ASN A 299 6.91 13.19 -0.16
N PRO A 300 5.78 12.94 0.52
CA PRO A 300 5.39 13.68 1.72
C PRO A 300 6.46 13.71 2.83
N LEU A 301 7.25 12.64 2.97
CA LEU A 301 8.34 12.57 3.94
C LEU A 301 9.53 13.48 3.59
N VAL A 302 9.60 14.00 2.36
CA VAL A 302 10.67 14.89 1.86
C VAL A 302 10.20 16.34 1.82
N THR A 303 8.95 16.58 1.42
CA THR A 303 8.36 17.93 1.29
C THR A 303 7.77 18.45 2.59
N GLY A 304 7.40 17.57 3.51
CA GLY A 304 6.93 17.89 4.85
C GLY A 304 7.76 17.16 5.90
N THR A 305 7.34 17.23 7.17
CA THR A 305 8.00 16.55 8.30
C THR A 305 8.13 15.04 8.01
N PRO A 306 9.30 14.41 8.23
CA PRO A 306 10.50 14.92 8.91
C PRO A 306 11.56 15.56 7.98
N GLU A 307 11.19 15.95 6.77
CA GLU A 307 12.05 16.60 5.77
C GLU A 307 13.27 15.74 5.40
N ILE A 308 13.02 14.48 5.08
CA ILE A 308 14.06 13.51 4.69
C ILE A 308 14.87 14.07 3.52
N ARG A 309 16.20 14.09 3.70
CA ARG A 309 17.17 14.40 2.65
C ARG A 309 18.03 13.19 2.33
N PHE A 310 18.48 12.46 3.33
CA PHE A 310 19.31 11.28 3.09
C PHE A 310 18.57 9.99 3.46
N TYR A 311 18.75 8.96 2.63
CA TYR A 311 18.32 7.59 2.91
C TYR A 311 19.40 6.61 2.48
N ALA A 312 19.74 5.66 3.34
CA ALA A 312 20.44 4.44 2.94
C ALA A 312 19.77 3.22 3.57
N GLY A 313 19.47 2.20 2.77
CA GLY A 313 18.77 1.01 3.22
C GLY A 313 19.41 -0.27 2.69
N ALA A 314 19.47 -1.30 3.52
CA ALA A 314 19.85 -2.66 3.12
C ALA A 314 18.67 -3.62 3.34
N PRO A 315 18.40 -4.54 2.39
CA PRO A 315 17.27 -5.45 2.48
C PRO A 315 17.45 -6.44 3.63
N ILE A 316 16.36 -6.68 4.37
CA ILE A 316 16.26 -7.74 5.38
C ILE A 316 15.53 -8.91 4.73
N LYS A 317 16.12 -10.11 4.78
CA LYS A 317 15.61 -11.29 4.07
C LYS A 317 15.24 -12.42 5.02
N ASP A 318 14.26 -13.23 4.62
CA ASP A 318 14.03 -14.50 5.29
C ASP A 318 14.99 -15.60 4.80
N TYR A 319 14.87 -16.80 5.36
CA TYR A 319 15.71 -17.96 5.01
C TYR A 319 15.50 -18.45 3.56
N GLU A 320 14.39 -18.11 2.91
CA GLU A 320 14.14 -18.40 1.49
C GLU A 320 14.64 -17.29 0.57
N GLY A 321 15.15 -16.19 1.13
CA GLY A 321 15.72 -15.06 0.41
C GLY A 321 14.72 -13.95 0.07
N TYR A 322 13.46 -14.04 0.51
CA TYR A 322 12.46 -13.01 0.29
C TYR A 322 12.78 -11.76 1.12
N ALA A 323 12.84 -10.59 0.47
CA ALA A 323 13.10 -9.32 1.14
C ALA A 323 11.86 -8.83 1.93
N LEU A 324 11.85 -9.05 3.24
CA LEU A 324 10.72 -8.71 4.12
C LEU A 324 10.54 -7.20 4.31
N GLY A 325 11.64 -6.45 4.18
CA GLY A 325 11.72 -5.01 4.36
C GLY A 325 13.19 -4.56 4.36
N SER A 326 13.54 -3.56 5.16
CA SER A 326 14.92 -3.04 5.20
C SER A 326 15.35 -2.56 6.58
N LEU A 327 16.66 -2.67 6.83
CA LEU A 327 17.33 -1.88 7.85
C LEU A 327 17.82 -0.61 7.15
N CYS A 328 17.35 0.56 7.58
CA CYS A 328 17.70 1.81 6.92
C CYS A 328 18.07 2.91 7.92
N VAL A 329 18.92 3.82 7.46
CA VAL A 329 19.30 5.05 8.15
C VAL A 329 18.83 6.26 7.35
N ILE A 330 18.40 7.28 8.07
CA ILE A 330 17.75 8.48 7.50
C ILE A 330 18.35 9.73 8.15
N ASP A 331 18.46 10.80 7.37
CA ASP A 331 18.84 12.13 7.87
C ASP A 331 18.03 13.24 7.16
N ASN A 332 17.87 14.37 7.83
CA ASN A 332 17.28 15.59 7.28
C ASN A 332 18.33 16.49 6.58
N LYS A 333 19.58 16.02 6.49
CA LYS A 333 20.65 16.64 5.70
C LYS A 333 21.13 15.69 4.61
N PRO A 334 21.49 16.19 3.40
CA PRO A 334 22.14 15.38 2.39
C PRO A 334 23.42 14.73 2.90
N ARG A 335 23.70 13.49 2.50
CA ARG A 335 24.90 12.75 2.91
C ARG A 335 25.38 11.79 1.83
N GLN A 336 26.67 11.52 1.86
CA GLN A 336 27.29 10.41 1.13
C GLN A 336 27.80 9.38 2.14
N ILE A 337 27.79 8.11 1.73
CA ILE A 337 28.38 7.03 2.52
C ILE A 337 29.46 6.30 1.73
N ASN A 338 30.57 6.00 2.39
CA ASN A 338 31.71 5.28 1.81
C ASN A 338 31.46 3.76 1.80
N ASP A 339 32.38 3.01 1.20
CA ASP A 339 32.25 1.55 1.05
C ASP A 339 32.26 0.81 2.39
N GLU A 340 33.00 1.31 3.38
CA GLU A 340 33.01 0.75 4.73
C GLU A 340 31.65 0.89 5.40
N GLN A 341 31.04 2.07 5.35
CA GLN A 341 29.70 2.34 5.87
C GLN A 341 28.63 1.52 5.15
N ARG A 342 28.74 1.36 3.82
CA ARG A 342 27.86 0.46 3.05
C ARG A 342 28.01 -0.99 3.51
N ALA A 343 29.23 -1.47 3.68
CA ALA A 343 29.49 -2.81 4.19
C ALA A 343 28.93 -2.99 5.61
N THR A 344 29.11 -2.02 6.50
CA THR A 344 28.54 -2.04 7.85
C THR A 344 27.01 -2.13 7.83
N LEU A 345 26.33 -1.28 7.05
CA LEU A 345 24.87 -1.32 6.96
C LEU A 345 24.36 -2.66 6.44
N LYS A 346 25.05 -3.22 5.42
CA LYS A 346 24.75 -4.54 4.88
C LYS A 346 24.90 -5.63 5.95
N THR A 347 26.03 -5.67 6.66
CA THR A 347 26.28 -6.64 7.73
C THR A 347 25.23 -6.55 8.84
N LEU A 348 24.82 -5.36 9.24
CA LEU A 348 23.77 -5.18 10.25
C LEU A 348 22.40 -5.67 9.75
N ALA A 349 22.09 -5.50 8.46
CA ALA A 349 20.87 -6.05 7.87
C ALA A 349 20.90 -7.58 7.76
N GLU A 350 22.06 -8.17 7.47
CA GLU A 350 22.28 -9.63 7.50
C GLU A 350 22.09 -10.18 8.92
N LEU A 351 22.68 -9.54 9.94
CA LEU A 351 22.45 -9.91 11.35
C LEU A 351 20.98 -9.78 11.77
N THR A 352 20.28 -8.77 11.25
CA THR A 352 18.84 -8.62 11.46
C THR A 352 18.07 -9.78 10.83
N SER A 353 18.45 -10.18 9.63
CA SER A 353 17.86 -11.31 8.89
C SER A 353 18.05 -12.62 9.67
N ASP A 354 19.27 -12.90 10.14
CA ASP A 354 19.58 -14.07 10.97
C ASP A 354 18.75 -14.11 12.24
N ARG A 355 18.55 -12.94 12.88
CA ARG A 355 17.73 -12.83 14.09
C ARG A 355 16.26 -13.13 13.82
N ILE A 356 15.71 -12.64 12.69
CA ILE A 356 14.33 -12.96 12.27
C ILE A 356 14.20 -14.46 12.01
N ASN A 357 15.16 -15.04 11.29
CA ASN A 357 15.13 -16.46 10.94
C ASN A 357 15.16 -17.33 12.20
N LEU A 358 16.06 -17.06 13.13
CA LEU A 358 16.13 -17.77 14.42
C LEU A 358 14.82 -17.66 15.20
N ARG A 359 14.27 -16.45 15.33
CA ARG A 359 13.00 -16.22 16.03
C ARG A 359 11.84 -16.98 15.37
N THR A 360 11.79 -16.97 14.04
CA THR A 360 10.75 -17.63 13.25
C THR A 360 10.82 -19.15 13.45
N HIS A 361 12.01 -19.73 13.38
CA HIS A 361 12.23 -21.15 13.65
C HIS A 361 11.82 -21.53 15.08
N THR A 362 12.27 -20.79 16.10
CA THR A 362 11.90 -21.07 17.50
C THR A 362 10.38 -21.00 17.71
N ARG A 363 9.70 -20.04 17.11
CA ARG A 363 8.23 -19.92 17.17
C ARG A 363 7.53 -21.11 16.52
N GLN A 364 8.01 -21.56 15.36
CA GLN A 364 7.44 -22.72 14.66
C GLN A 364 7.63 -24.02 15.44
N LEU A 365 8.80 -24.20 16.07
CA LEU A 365 9.07 -25.35 16.94
C LEU A 365 8.20 -25.32 18.20
N ALA A 366 7.99 -24.16 18.80
CA ALA A 366 7.12 -23.98 19.95
C ALA A 366 5.61 -24.10 19.63
N GLY A 367 5.23 -23.93 18.35
CA GLY A 367 3.86 -24.06 17.85
C GLY A 367 3.51 -25.42 17.24
N GLY A 368 4.36 -26.44 17.40
CA GLY A 368 4.08 -27.82 16.98
C GLY A 368 2.91 -28.45 17.77
N PRO A 369 2.20 -29.45 17.21
CA PRO A 369 0.90 -29.88 17.70
C PRO A 369 0.96 -30.34 19.15
N THR A 370 0.12 -29.73 20.00
CA THR A 370 -0.34 -30.36 21.24
C THR A 370 -0.92 -31.72 20.86
N ARG A 371 -0.30 -32.79 21.37
CA ARG A 371 -0.72 -34.18 21.17
C ARG A 371 -2.16 -34.43 21.59
#